data_AF-A0A6L8V061-F1
#
_entry.id   AF-A0A6L8V061-F1
#
_cell.length_a   1.000
_cell.length_b   1.000
_cell.length_c   1.000
_cell.angle_alpha   90.00
_cell.angle_beta   90.00
_cell.angle_gamma   90.00
#
_symmetry.space_group_name_H-M   'P 1'
#
loop_
_entity.id
_entity.type
_entity.pdbx_description
1 polymer ?
#
loop_
_entity_poly.entity_id
_entity_poly.type
_entity_poly.pdbx_seq_one_letter_code
_entity_poly.pdbx_strand_id
1 'polypeptide(L)'
;MTTTSDRTDGPSGTQAVTRLTVKMNVYSSGGFRQINSIESKTMAVVNSGGFTLESVDTVAISATGSFPTTGIRANGTGVITKKMTYTSLWEFSAGLSAWKMAEFNITYQDSTAKEFYARKPISVSLNYSLY
;
A
#
# COMPACT_ATOMS: atom_id res chain seq x y z
N MET A 1 13.04 -6.03 -15.27
CA MET A 1 11.63 -6.47 -15.16
C MET A 1 10.98 -5.80 -13.95
N THR A 2 9.68 -5.51 -14.00
CA THR A 2 8.94 -4.92 -12.87
C THR A 2 7.74 -5.78 -12.54
N THR A 3 7.44 -5.97 -11.25
CA THR A 3 6.25 -6.66 -10.76
C THR A 3 5.60 -5.83 -9.66
N THR A 4 4.28 -5.95 -9.51
CA THR A 4 3.48 -5.11 -8.62
C THR A 4 2.42 -5.93 -7.89
N SER A 5 2.05 -5.48 -6.69
CA SER A 5 0.92 -6.00 -5.92
C SER A 5 0.13 -4.83 -5.38
N ASP A 6 -1.19 -4.89 -5.55
CA ASP A 6 -2.10 -3.82 -5.21
C ASP A 6 -2.98 -4.24 -4.03
N ARG A 7 -3.27 -3.28 -3.16
CA ARG A 7 -4.24 -3.42 -2.08
C ARG A 7 -5.16 -2.21 -2.10
N THR A 8 -6.45 -2.46 -2.00
CA THR A 8 -7.47 -1.43 -1.93
C THR A 8 -7.99 -1.31 -0.50
N ASP A 9 -8.00 -0.09 0.05
CA ASP A 9 -8.56 0.21 1.37
C ASP A 9 -9.46 1.45 1.31
N GLY A 10 -10.47 1.47 2.17
CA GLY A 10 -11.44 2.56 2.30
C GLY A 10 -12.88 2.10 2.05
N PRO A 11 -13.87 2.89 2.49
CA PRO A 11 -15.28 2.60 2.28
C PRO A 11 -15.67 2.65 0.79
N SER A 12 -16.81 2.03 0.45
CA SER A 12 -17.35 2.06 -0.91
C SER A 12 -17.54 3.50 -1.41
N GLY A 13 -17.10 3.79 -2.63
CA GLY A 13 -17.12 5.13 -3.23
C GLY A 13 -15.99 6.05 -2.77
N THR A 14 -15.14 5.65 -1.81
CA THR A 14 -13.96 6.41 -1.39
C THR A 14 -12.83 5.45 -1.01
N GLN A 15 -12.12 5.00 -2.03
CA GLN A 15 -11.06 4.00 -1.89
C GLN A 15 -9.72 4.57 -2.33
N ALA A 16 -8.65 4.06 -1.73
CA ALA A 16 -7.31 4.25 -2.23
C ALA A 16 -6.70 2.90 -2.58
N VAL A 17 -5.89 2.92 -3.64
CA VAL A 17 -5.10 1.76 -4.08
C VAL A 17 -3.67 2.04 -3.68
N THR A 18 -3.13 1.19 -2.81
CA THR A 18 -1.71 1.16 -2.47
C THR A 18 -1.03 0.07 -3.28
N ARG A 19 0.06 0.43 -3.96
CA ARG A 19 0.84 -0.47 -4.81
C ARG A 19 2.24 -0.67 -4.26
N LEU A 20 2.59 -1.92 -4.00
CA LEU A 20 3.98 -2.35 -3.81
C LEU A 20 4.58 -2.67 -5.19
N THR A 21 5.70 -2.06 -5.53
CA THR A 21 6.42 -2.26 -6.79
C THR A 21 7.82 -2.77 -6.51
N VAL A 22 8.24 -3.80 -7.23
CA VAL A 22 9.62 -4.32 -7.19
C VAL A 22 10.19 -4.33 -8.60
N LYS A 23 11.34 -3.68 -8.77
CA LYS A 23 12.12 -3.70 -10.01
C LYS A 23 13.29 -4.65 -9.83
N MET A 24 13.48 -5.53 -10.80
CA MET A 24 14.47 -6.60 -10.78
C MET A 24 15.34 -6.56 -12.03
N ASN A 25 16.61 -6.87 -11.87
CA ASN A 25 17.50 -7.22 -12.99
C ASN A 25 17.30 -8.69 -13.31
N VAL A 26 16.79 -8.99 -14.50
CA VAL A 26 16.46 -10.34 -14.94
C VAL A 26 17.30 -10.67 -16.16
N TYR A 27 18.07 -11.74 -16.06
CA TYR A 27 18.72 -12.34 -17.21
C TYR A 27 17.78 -13.35 -17.88
N SER A 28 17.74 -13.33 -19.20
CA SER A 28 16.94 -14.24 -20.01
C SER A 28 17.71 -14.57 -21.29
N SER A 29 17.97 -15.86 -21.52
CA SER A 29 18.59 -16.35 -22.75
C SER A 29 18.04 -17.74 -23.08
N GLY A 30 17.44 -17.88 -24.27
CA GLY A 30 16.67 -19.07 -24.61
C GLY A 30 15.55 -19.34 -23.59
N GLY A 31 15.46 -20.58 -23.10
CA GLY A 31 14.53 -20.98 -22.03
C GLY A 31 15.03 -20.71 -20.60
N PHE A 32 16.28 -20.29 -20.43
CA PHE A 32 16.85 -20.03 -19.11
C PHE A 32 16.56 -18.59 -18.66
N ARG A 33 15.99 -18.44 -17.46
CA ARG A 33 15.66 -17.15 -16.86
C ARG A 33 16.06 -17.13 -15.40
N GLN A 34 16.69 -16.05 -14.96
CA GLN A 34 17.03 -15.84 -13.55
C GLN A 34 16.95 -14.36 -13.16
N ILE A 35 16.66 -14.11 -11.89
CA ILE A 35 16.73 -12.80 -11.25
C ILE A 35 18.13 -12.66 -10.68
N ASN A 36 18.89 -11.67 -11.13
CA ASN A 36 20.26 -11.42 -10.68
C ASN A 36 20.31 -10.52 -9.45
N SER A 37 19.37 -9.58 -9.33
CA SER A 37 19.30 -8.62 -8.24
C SER A 37 17.92 -7.95 -8.18
N ILE A 38 17.61 -7.38 -7.01
CA ILE A 38 16.54 -6.40 -6.85
C ILE A 38 17.17 -5.01 -6.99
N GLU A 39 16.68 -4.24 -7.96
CA GLU A 39 17.16 -2.90 -8.26
C GLU A 39 16.47 -1.84 -7.40
N SER A 40 15.15 -1.98 -7.21
CA SER A 40 14.40 -1.08 -6.35
C SER A 40 13.12 -1.73 -5.82
N LYS A 41 12.64 -1.16 -4.71
CA LYS A 41 11.38 -1.51 -4.06
C LYS A 41 10.74 -0.22 -3.59
N THR A 42 9.46 -0.03 -3.90
CA THR A 42 8.71 1.16 -3.52
C THR A 42 7.28 0.79 -3.20
N MET A 43 6.66 1.53 -2.27
CA MET A 43 5.23 1.43 -2.00
C MET A 43 4.63 2.82 -2.00
N ALA A 44 3.52 3.00 -2.73
CA ALA A 44 2.87 4.29 -2.87
C ALA A 44 1.36 4.14 -3.11
N VAL A 45 0.60 5.18 -2.79
CA VAL A 45 -0.81 5.31 -3.21
C VAL A 45 -0.83 5.73 -4.69
N VAL A 46 -1.52 4.95 -5.53
CA VAL A 46 -1.59 5.18 -6.99
C VAL A 46 -2.93 5.76 -7.45
N ASN A 47 -3.92 5.83 -6.56
CA ASN A 47 -5.17 6.57 -6.74
C ASN A 47 -5.36 7.49 -5.52
N SER A 48 -5.30 8.80 -5.73
CA SER A 48 -5.30 9.80 -4.66
C SER A 48 -6.69 10.40 -4.41
N GLY A 49 -7.64 9.61 -3.92
CA GLY A 49 -8.91 10.12 -3.36
C GLY A 49 -8.75 10.98 -2.09
N GLY A 50 -7.70 11.81 -2.01
CA GLY A 50 -7.26 12.55 -0.81
C GLY A 50 -6.46 11.72 0.20
N PHE A 51 -6.05 10.51 -0.18
CA PHE A 51 -5.26 9.62 0.67
C PHE A 51 -3.75 9.86 0.50
N THR A 52 -3.03 9.80 1.60
CA THR A 52 -1.57 9.76 1.68
C THR A 52 -1.11 8.43 2.27
N LEU A 53 0.16 8.09 2.03
CA LEU A 53 0.80 6.93 2.63
C LEU A 53 2.00 7.41 3.46
N GLU A 54 1.98 7.09 4.74
CA GLU A 54 2.93 7.54 5.75
C GLU A 54 3.65 6.34 6.36
N SER A 55 4.81 6.58 6.99
CA SER A 55 5.60 5.55 7.69
C SER A 55 5.86 4.30 6.85
N VAL A 56 6.24 4.51 5.59
CA VAL A 56 6.44 3.42 4.62
C VAL A 56 7.73 2.68 4.91
N ASP A 57 7.61 1.37 5.04
CA ASP A 57 8.75 0.45 5.01
C ASP A 57 8.52 -0.61 3.92
N THR A 58 9.59 -0.99 3.22
CA THR A 58 9.52 -2.01 2.18
C THR A 58 10.74 -2.91 2.22
N VAL A 59 10.48 -4.21 2.07
CA VAL A 59 11.49 -5.25 2.04
C VAL A 59 11.22 -6.14 0.83
N ALA A 60 12.29 -6.55 0.15
CA ALA A 60 12.23 -7.53 -0.92
C ALA A 60 13.49 -8.39 -0.86
N ILE A 61 13.31 -9.71 -0.93
CA ILE A 61 14.38 -10.70 -0.77
C ILE A 61 14.24 -11.82 -1.81
N SER A 62 15.35 -12.50 -2.09
CA SER A 62 15.31 -13.77 -2.83
C SER A 62 14.48 -14.80 -2.07
N ALA A 63 13.64 -15.56 -2.79
CA ALA A 63 12.87 -16.64 -2.20
C ALA A 63 13.75 -17.81 -1.71
N THR A 64 14.99 -17.91 -2.22
CA THR A 64 15.98 -18.94 -1.87
C THR A 64 17.05 -18.42 -0.89
N GLY A 65 17.03 -17.14 -0.53
CA GLY A 65 17.99 -16.52 0.39
C GLY A 65 19.23 -15.90 -0.26
N SER A 66 19.50 -16.17 -1.54
CA SER A 66 20.61 -15.57 -2.30
C SER A 66 20.23 -15.30 -3.76
N PHE A 67 20.99 -14.42 -4.42
CA PHE A 67 20.93 -14.24 -5.87
C PHE A 67 22.09 -14.99 -6.55
N PRO A 68 21.93 -15.45 -7.81
CA PRO A 68 20.72 -15.40 -8.61
C PRO A 68 19.62 -16.34 -8.08
N THR A 69 18.37 -16.03 -8.42
CA THR A 69 17.19 -16.82 -7.99
C THR A 69 16.10 -16.82 -9.05
N THR A 70 15.12 -17.70 -8.95
CA THR A 70 13.97 -17.74 -9.86
C THR A 70 12.73 -17.08 -9.29
N GLY A 71 12.75 -16.71 -8.00
CA GLY A 71 11.63 -16.05 -7.36
C GLY A 71 12.04 -15.13 -6.21
N ILE A 72 11.17 -14.19 -5.89
CA ILE A 72 11.35 -13.23 -4.81
C ILE A 72 10.11 -13.18 -3.93
N ARG A 73 10.30 -12.70 -2.70
CA ARG A 73 9.22 -12.30 -1.79
C ARG A 73 9.46 -10.86 -1.38
N ALA A 74 8.41 -10.08 -1.40
CA ALA A 74 8.43 -8.69 -0.96
C ALA A 74 7.24 -8.39 -0.07
N ASN A 75 7.45 -7.48 0.87
CA ASN A 75 6.44 -6.95 1.75
C ASN A 75 6.63 -5.45 1.89
N GLY A 76 5.53 -4.71 1.90
CA GLY A 76 5.49 -3.30 2.20
C GLY A 76 4.49 -3.05 3.32
N THR A 77 4.86 -2.20 4.27
CA THR A 77 3.98 -1.75 5.35
C THR A 77 3.93 -0.23 5.37
N GLY A 78 2.83 0.31 5.85
CA GLY A 78 2.67 1.74 6.02
C GLY A 78 1.34 2.08 6.68
N VAL A 79 1.09 3.37 6.86
CA VAL A 79 -0.18 3.88 7.37
C VAL A 79 -0.84 4.68 6.25
N ILE A 80 -1.98 4.21 5.78
CA ILE A 80 -2.80 4.97 4.84
C ILE A 80 -3.63 5.99 5.63
N THR A 81 -3.53 7.25 5.24
CA THR A 81 -4.11 8.39 5.96
C THR A 81 -5.00 9.19 5.02
N LYS A 82 -6.19 9.58 5.48
CA LYS A 82 -7.03 10.55 4.79
C LYS A 82 -7.47 11.66 5.75
N LYS A 83 -7.20 12.90 5.36
CA LYS A 83 -7.73 14.09 6.02
C LYS A 83 -9.15 14.34 5.51
N MET A 84 -10.08 14.60 6.43
CA MET A 84 -11.47 14.91 6.12
C MET A 84 -11.97 16.09 6.95
N THR A 85 -12.95 16.78 6.40
CA THR A 85 -13.65 17.91 7.03
C THR A 85 -15.13 17.59 7.08
N TYR A 86 -15.84 17.98 8.15
CA TYR A 86 -17.29 17.84 8.23
C TYR A 86 -17.97 19.21 8.40
N THR A 87 -19.19 19.36 7.89
CA THR A 87 -19.93 20.63 8.03
C THR A 87 -20.89 20.61 9.22
N SER A 88 -21.38 19.43 9.61
CA SER A 88 -22.26 19.20 10.77
C SER A 88 -21.88 17.93 11.56
N LEU A 89 -22.27 17.87 12.83
CA LEU A 89 -22.04 16.70 13.68
C LEU A 89 -22.82 15.46 13.21
N TRP A 90 -23.96 15.67 12.54
CA TRP A 90 -24.76 14.58 11.97
C TRP A 90 -24.05 13.92 10.78
N GLU A 91 -23.59 14.72 9.82
CA GLU A 91 -22.83 14.25 8.65
C GLU A 91 -21.59 13.47 9.09
N PHE A 92 -20.87 14.02 10.07
CA PHE A 92 -19.72 13.38 10.68
C PHE A 92 -20.07 12.00 11.25
N SER A 93 -21.08 11.94 12.13
CA SER A 93 -21.49 10.70 12.80
C SER A 93 -21.98 9.64 11.81
N ALA A 94 -22.70 10.03 10.77
CA ALA A 94 -23.17 9.14 9.71
C ALA A 94 -22.00 8.56 8.89
N GLY A 95 -20.96 9.35 8.60
CA GLY A 95 -19.79 8.92 7.85
C GLY A 95 -18.85 7.99 8.62
N LEU A 96 -18.76 8.13 9.96
CA LEU A 96 -17.82 7.37 10.80
C LEU A 96 -18.02 5.85 10.73
N SER A 97 -19.26 5.38 10.59
CA SER A 97 -19.59 3.95 10.58
C SER A 97 -18.91 3.23 9.40
N ALA A 98 -18.95 3.82 8.21
CA ALA A 98 -18.32 3.28 7.01
C ALA A 98 -16.79 3.19 7.14
N TRP A 99 -16.16 4.19 7.76
CA TRP A 99 -14.72 4.18 8.01
C TRP A 99 -14.30 3.13 9.03
N LYS A 100 -15.06 2.98 10.13
CA LYS A 100 -14.82 1.93 11.13
C LYS A 100 -15.01 0.53 10.54
N MET A 101 -16.03 0.34 9.70
CA MET A 101 -16.25 -0.93 8.98
C MET A 101 -15.12 -1.24 8.00
N ALA A 102 -14.50 -0.21 7.41
CA ALA A 102 -13.28 -0.35 6.60
C ALA A 102 -12.00 -0.48 7.46
N GLU A 103 -12.13 -0.60 8.79
CA GLU A 103 -11.05 -0.75 9.78
C GLU A 103 -10.11 0.45 9.87
N PHE A 104 -10.60 1.65 9.56
CA PHE A 104 -9.86 2.88 9.81
C PHE A 104 -10.08 3.36 11.24
N ASN A 105 -8.97 3.70 11.89
CA ASN A 105 -8.97 4.43 13.14
C ASN A 105 -9.20 5.91 12.87
N ILE A 106 -10.13 6.51 13.61
CA ILE A 106 -10.48 7.92 13.47
C ILE A 106 -9.85 8.72 14.59
N THR A 107 -9.06 9.74 14.24
CA THR A 107 -8.41 10.65 15.18
C THR A 107 -8.88 12.09 14.93
N TYR A 108 -9.22 12.79 16.00
CA TYR A 108 -9.61 14.21 15.97
C TYR A 108 -8.37 15.09 16.06
N GLN A 109 -8.33 16.15 15.25
CA GLN A 109 -7.25 17.12 15.33
C GLN A 109 -7.76 18.51 15.78
N ASP A 110 -8.93 18.95 15.32
CA ASP A 110 -9.47 20.27 15.68
C ASP A 110 -11.00 20.33 15.57
N SER A 111 -11.67 20.57 16.69
CA SER A 111 -13.14 20.74 16.77
C SER A 111 -13.63 22.05 16.14
N THR A 112 -12.76 23.06 16.05
CA THR A 112 -13.06 24.39 15.49
C THR A 112 -12.97 24.36 13.97
N ALA A 113 -11.92 23.74 13.43
CA ALA A 113 -11.74 23.53 11.98
C ALA A 113 -12.57 22.35 11.44
N LYS A 114 -13.23 21.58 12.33
CA LYS A 114 -14.05 20.40 11.99
C LYS A 114 -13.27 19.36 11.17
N GLU A 115 -12.02 19.12 11.56
CA GLU A 115 -11.09 18.24 10.85
C GLU A 115 -10.81 16.95 11.62
N PHE A 116 -10.77 15.84 10.89
CA PHE A 116 -10.42 14.54 11.41
C PHE A 116 -9.62 13.72 10.40
N TYR A 117 -8.96 12.69 10.90
CA TYR A 117 -8.15 11.79 10.11
C TYR A 117 -8.68 10.37 10.23
N ALA A 118 -8.89 9.72 9.09
CA ALA A 118 -9.01 8.27 9.03
C ALA A 118 -7.63 7.69 8.73
N ARG A 119 -7.15 6.78 9.59
CA ARG A 119 -5.84 6.14 9.47
C ARG A 119 -5.96 4.63 9.58
N LYS A 120 -5.28 3.88 8.72
CA LYS A 120 -5.25 2.42 8.78
C LYS A 120 -3.82 1.92 8.51
N PRO A 121 -3.22 1.13 9.43
CA PRO A 121 -2.03 0.37 9.12
C PRO A 121 -2.34 -0.67 8.04
N ILE A 122 -1.51 -0.75 7.02
CA ILE A 122 -1.66 -1.69 5.91
C ILE A 122 -0.38 -2.47 5.68
N SER A 123 -0.55 -3.69 5.17
CA SER A 123 0.54 -4.53 4.67
C SER A 123 0.18 -5.03 3.28
N VAL A 124 1.11 -4.94 2.35
CA VAL A 124 0.99 -5.43 0.98
C VAL A 124 2.11 -6.42 0.74
N SER A 125 1.78 -7.65 0.38
CA SER A 125 2.76 -8.68 0.09
C SER A 125 2.75 -9.01 -1.40
N LEU A 126 3.92 -9.39 -1.91
CA LEU A 126 4.16 -9.77 -3.29
C LEU A 126 5.06 -10.99 -3.33
N ASN A 127 4.59 -12.06 -3.94
CA ASN A 127 5.41 -13.21 -4.29
C ASN A 127 5.48 -13.28 -5.82
N TYR A 128 6.69 -13.41 -6.35
CA TYR A 128 6.90 -13.47 -7.79
C TYR A 128 7.85 -14.62 -8.14
N SER A 129 7.54 -15.33 -9.21
CA SER A 129 8.35 -16.39 -9.80
C SER A 129 8.47 -16.14 -11.31
N LEU A 130 9.63 -16.45 -11.87
CA LEU A 130 9.85 -16.41 -13.33
C LEU A 130 9.14 -17.55 -14.07
N TYR A 131 8.77 -18.61 -13.35
CA TYR A 131 8.10 -19.82 -13.83
C TYR A 131 6.75 -20.00 -13.16
#